data_AF-A0A2V5KD27-F1
#
_entry.id   AF-A0A2V5KD27-F1
#
_cell.length_a   1.000
_cell.length_b   1.000
_cell.length_c   1.000
_cell.angle_alpha   90.00
_cell.angle_beta   90.00
_cell.angle_gamma   90.00
#
_symmetry.space_group_name_H-M   'P 1'
#
loop_
_entity.id
_entity.type
_entity.pdbx_description
1 polymer ?
#
loop_
_entity_poly.entity_id
_entity_poly.type
_entity_poly.pdbx_seq_one_letter_code
_entity_poly.pdbx_strand_id
1 'polypeptide(L)'
;MVFDKSLLYIPADRLDIRRALAALDGTNAIDRAFGPDHQVWPELNDAMNKAYDEWMQAGPAYEFGILSCLFRMMTLLLRLYGQEPPNGVPDADDSRRLKPAIDYMEKHFARKVYIEAVSRSVNMSPYHFSRLFKRTFGLPPVRYLTRIRVEQAKRLLIRRDMPITEVAERCGFCNLNYFDKVFKEQCGFTPLEYRKRFVPGREEARRPTI
;
A
#
# COMPACT_ATOMS: atom_id res chain seq x y z
N MET A 1 26.81 -6.29 -24.50
CA MET A 1 25.83 -7.21 -23.88
C MET A 1 24.59 -6.38 -23.60
N VAL A 2 23.54 -6.55 -24.41
CA VAL A 2 22.36 -5.68 -24.37
C VAL A 2 21.49 -6.15 -23.20
N PHE A 3 21.41 -5.36 -22.15
CA PHE A 3 20.47 -5.57 -21.05
C PHE A 3 19.05 -5.40 -21.60
N ASP A 4 18.31 -6.50 -21.69
CA ASP A 4 16.91 -6.46 -22.08
C ASP A 4 16.08 -5.85 -20.95
N LYS A 5 15.38 -4.75 -21.25
CA LYS A 5 14.44 -4.09 -20.31
C LYS A 5 13.28 -5.01 -19.91
N SER A 6 13.07 -6.13 -20.61
CA SER A 6 12.14 -7.19 -20.22
C SER A 6 12.51 -7.86 -18.89
N LEU A 7 13.77 -7.81 -18.45
CA LEU A 7 14.20 -8.33 -17.14
C LEU A 7 13.75 -7.45 -15.96
N LEU A 8 13.52 -6.16 -16.20
CA LEU A 8 12.91 -5.23 -15.24
C LEU A 8 11.38 -5.26 -15.33
N TYR A 9 10.82 -5.88 -16.37
CA TYR A 9 9.41 -6.23 -16.42
C TYR A 9 9.20 -7.49 -15.60
N ILE A 10 9.34 -7.36 -14.28
CA ILE A 10 8.86 -8.41 -13.40
C ILE A 10 7.33 -8.43 -13.58
N PRO A 11 6.76 -9.53 -14.11
CA PRO A 11 5.33 -9.59 -14.33
C PRO A 11 4.67 -9.46 -12.96
N ALA A 12 3.97 -8.34 -12.72
CA ALA A 12 3.23 -8.07 -11.48
C ALA A 12 2.09 -9.08 -11.23
N ASP A 13 2.00 -10.10 -12.07
CA ASP A 13 1.19 -11.32 -12.05
C ASP A 13 1.81 -12.46 -11.22
N ARG A 14 3.07 -12.36 -10.76
CA ARG A 14 3.55 -13.25 -9.68
C ARG A 14 2.94 -12.83 -8.35
N LEU A 15 1.99 -13.63 -7.87
CA LEU A 15 1.24 -13.44 -6.63
C LEU A 15 2.15 -13.15 -5.42
N ASP A 16 3.37 -13.69 -5.40
CA ASP A 16 4.36 -13.50 -4.33
C ASP A 16 4.92 -12.06 -4.29
N ILE A 17 4.99 -11.40 -5.44
CA ILE A 17 5.44 -10.02 -5.56
C ILE A 17 4.31 -9.08 -5.18
N ARG A 18 3.06 -9.39 -5.54
CA ARG A 18 1.90 -8.67 -4.99
C ARG A 18 1.76 -8.83 -3.48
N ARG A 19 2.11 -10.00 -2.92
CA ARG A 19 2.11 -10.24 -1.46
C ARG A 19 3.18 -9.41 -0.75
N ALA A 20 4.40 -9.40 -1.28
CA ALA A 20 5.47 -8.54 -0.78
C ALA A 20 5.11 -7.05 -0.91
N LEU A 21 4.57 -6.63 -2.05
CA LEU A 21 4.15 -5.24 -2.28
C LEU A 21 2.93 -4.84 -1.43
N ALA A 22 1.96 -5.73 -1.20
CA ALA A 22 0.80 -5.46 -0.34
C ALA A 22 1.18 -5.31 1.15
N ALA A 23 2.24 -6.00 1.59
CA ALA A 23 2.86 -5.80 2.90
C ALA A 23 3.58 -4.44 3.00
N LEU A 24 4.11 -3.93 1.88
CA LEU A 24 4.76 -2.62 1.76
C LEU A 24 3.76 -1.46 1.56
N ASP A 25 2.57 -1.72 0.98
CA ASP A 25 1.46 -0.76 0.77
C ASP A 25 0.70 -0.41 2.06
N GLY A 26 1.11 -0.96 3.20
CA GLY A 26 0.72 -0.49 4.53
C GLY A 26 1.44 0.82 4.82
N THR A 27 0.86 1.94 4.40
CA THR A 27 1.31 3.30 4.75
C THR A 27 1.81 3.37 6.20
N ASN A 28 3.10 3.69 6.37
CA ASN A 28 3.83 3.81 7.64
C ASN A 28 4.10 2.52 8.45
N ALA A 29 3.88 1.33 7.88
CA ALA A 29 4.11 0.07 8.62
C ALA A 29 5.57 -0.37 8.66
N ILE A 30 6.43 0.02 7.71
CA ILE A 30 7.84 -0.41 7.70
C ILE A 30 8.55 0.07 8.98
N ASP A 31 8.33 1.32 9.39
CA ASP A 31 8.88 1.90 10.62
C ASP A 31 8.37 1.22 11.92
N ARG A 32 7.24 0.50 11.88
CA ARG A 32 6.68 -0.18 13.07
C ARG A 32 6.76 -1.70 13.02
N ALA A 33 6.98 -2.30 11.86
CA ALA A 33 7.10 -3.74 11.69
C ALA A 33 8.56 -4.21 11.77
N PHE A 34 9.49 -3.35 11.36
CA PHE A 34 10.92 -3.63 11.34
C PHE A 34 11.64 -2.54 12.11
N GLY A 35 12.21 -2.90 13.25
CA GLY A 35 13.01 -2.01 14.10
C GLY A 35 14.14 -2.79 14.76
N PRO A 36 15.01 -2.13 15.56
CA PRO A 36 16.19 -2.75 16.19
C PRO A 36 15.96 -4.09 16.88
N ASP A 37 14.76 -4.29 17.43
CA ASP A 37 14.37 -5.50 18.16
C ASP A 37 13.90 -6.65 17.25
N HIS A 38 13.78 -6.44 15.92
CA HIS A 38 13.30 -7.43 14.97
C HIS A 38 14.46 -8.26 14.38
N GLN A 39 14.30 -9.59 14.30
CA GLN A 39 15.38 -10.51 13.91
C GLN A 39 16.04 -10.21 12.54
N VAL A 40 15.28 -9.71 11.56
CA VAL A 40 15.82 -9.36 10.22
C VAL A 40 16.32 -7.91 10.10
N TRP A 41 16.19 -7.11 11.16
CA TRP A 41 16.52 -5.68 11.12
C TRP A 41 17.99 -5.41 10.83
N PRO A 42 18.98 -6.12 11.42
CA PRO A 42 20.39 -5.84 11.14
C PRO A 42 20.70 -5.94 9.65
N GLU A 43 20.24 -6.98 8.97
CA GLU A 43 20.48 -7.20 7.55
C GLU A 43 19.66 -6.26 6.66
N LEU A 44 18.43 -5.91 7.07
CA LEU A 44 17.59 -4.95 6.34
C LEU A 44 18.21 -3.55 6.40
N ASN A 45 18.62 -3.11 7.59
CA ASN A 45 19.22 -1.81 7.84
C ASN A 45 20.59 -1.67 7.16
N ASP A 46 21.43 -2.72 7.18
CA ASP A 46 22.70 -2.74 6.42
C ASP A 46 22.47 -2.55 4.91
N ALA A 47 21.50 -3.26 4.33
CA ALA A 47 21.16 -3.10 2.91
C ALA A 47 20.60 -1.70 2.59
N MET A 48 19.80 -1.12 3.49
CA MET A 48 19.31 0.26 3.34
C MET A 48 20.45 1.28 3.37
N ASN A 49 21.36 1.17 4.35
CA ASN A 49 22.49 2.09 4.47
C ASN A 49 23.41 2.01 3.25
N LYS A 50 23.70 0.80 2.76
CA LYS A 50 24.48 0.62 1.53
C LYS A 50 23.81 1.22 0.31
N ALA A 51 22.49 1.09 0.17
CA ALA A 51 21.76 1.74 -0.92
C ALA A 51 21.86 3.27 -0.84
N TYR A 52 21.82 3.83 0.38
CA TYR A 52 21.99 5.25 0.61
C TYR A 52 23.42 5.72 0.30
N ASP A 53 24.43 4.95 0.70
CA ASP A 53 25.84 5.26 0.42
C ASP A 53 26.15 5.23 -1.08
N GLU A 54 25.63 4.24 -1.81
CA GLU A 54 25.73 4.16 -3.28
C GLU A 54 25.10 5.40 -3.95
N TRP A 55 23.91 5.80 -3.48
CA TRP A 55 23.25 7.01 -3.96
C TRP A 55 24.05 8.28 -3.67
N MET A 56 24.65 8.38 -2.48
CA MET A 56 25.42 9.55 -2.05
C MET A 56 26.76 9.67 -2.77
N GLN A 57 27.45 8.55 -3.00
CA GLN A 57 28.74 8.55 -3.68
C GLN A 57 28.61 8.72 -5.19
N ALA A 58 27.50 8.27 -5.79
CA ALA A 58 27.20 8.37 -7.21
C ALA A 58 28.37 7.90 -8.11
N GLY A 59 29.10 6.87 -7.66
CA GLY A 59 30.22 6.28 -8.40
C GLY A 59 29.74 5.54 -9.66
N PRO A 60 30.66 5.16 -10.58
CA PRO A 60 30.27 4.38 -11.75
C PRO A 60 29.47 3.13 -11.35
N ALA A 61 28.31 2.92 -12.00
CA ALA A 61 27.41 1.79 -11.76
C ALA A 61 26.70 1.78 -10.38
N TYR A 62 26.60 2.92 -9.68
CA TYR A 62 25.87 3.03 -8.41
C TYR A 62 24.41 2.56 -8.52
N GLU A 63 23.77 2.66 -9.68
CA GLU A 63 22.41 2.16 -9.90
C GLU A 63 22.33 0.64 -9.70
N PHE A 64 23.37 -0.09 -10.11
CA PHE A 64 23.47 -1.53 -9.88
C PHE A 64 23.74 -1.85 -8.41
N GLY A 65 24.51 -1.01 -7.71
CA GLY A 65 24.70 -1.09 -6.26
C GLY A 65 23.38 -0.95 -5.50
N ILE A 66 22.57 0.06 -5.87
CA ILE A 66 21.23 0.25 -5.31
C ILE A 66 20.32 -0.94 -5.64
N LEU A 67 20.30 -1.41 -6.88
CA LEU A 67 19.49 -2.58 -7.28
C LEU A 67 19.87 -3.85 -6.49
N SER A 68 21.16 -4.10 -6.29
CA SER A 68 21.64 -5.20 -5.46
C SER A 68 21.09 -5.12 -4.03
N CYS A 69 21.13 -3.93 -3.42
CA CYS A 69 20.57 -3.69 -2.11
C CYS A 69 19.05 -3.92 -2.08
N LEU A 70 18.33 -3.43 -3.10
CA LEU A 70 16.89 -3.67 -3.24
C LEU A 70 16.56 -5.17 -3.33
N PHE A 71 17.26 -5.93 -4.18
CA PHE A 71 17.06 -7.38 -4.30
C PHE A 71 17.41 -8.13 -3.01
N ARG A 72 18.43 -7.68 -2.27
CA ARG A 72 18.76 -8.25 -0.96
C ARG A 72 17.62 -8.04 0.04
N MET A 73 17.10 -6.81 0.14
CA MET A 73 15.96 -6.51 1.00
C MET A 73 14.73 -7.33 0.60
N MET A 74 14.42 -7.43 -0.69
CA MET A 74 13.33 -8.27 -1.21
C MET A 74 13.49 -9.73 -0.79
N THR A 75 14.71 -10.28 -0.89
CA THR A 75 14.98 -11.67 -0.50
C THR A 75 14.73 -11.91 0.99
N LEU A 76 15.15 -10.98 1.85
CA LEU A 76 14.92 -11.05 3.30
C LEU A 76 13.43 -10.99 3.62
N LEU A 77 12.71 -10.05 3.03
CA LEU A 77 11.26 -9.91 3.22
C LEU A 77 10.51 -11.15 2.71
N LEU A 78 10.84 -11.66 1.53
CA LEU A 78 10.21 -12.86 0.97
C LEU A 78 10.49 -14.10 1.82
N ARG A 79 11.67 -14.24 2.42
CA ARG A 79 11.96 -15.35 3.35
C ARG A 79 11.17 -15.24 4.65
N LEU A 80 10.99 -14.02 5.15
CA LEU A 80 10.20 -13.77 6.36
C LEU A 80 8.71 -14.04 6.12
N TYR A 81 8.16 -13.56 4.99
CA TYR A 81 6.76 -13.76 4.61
C TYR A 81 6.48 -15.11 3.92
N GLY A 82 7.53 -15.84 3.55
CA GLY A 82 7.45 -17.20 3.00
C GLY A 82 7.37 -18.28 4.07
N GLN A 83 7.61 -17.95 5.34
CA GLN A 83 7.23 -18.79 6.48
C GLN A 83 5.71 -18.71 6.60
N GLU A 84 5.01 -19.84 6.45
CA GLU A 84 3.54 -19.86 6.33
C GLU A 84 2.85 -19.04 7.43
N PRO A 85 1.85 -18.19 7.10
CA PRO A 85 1.04 -17.55 8.11
C PRO A 85 0.35 -18.62 8.97
N PRO A 86 0.18 -18.40 10.28
CA PRO A 86 -0.46 -19.35 11.20
C PRO A 86 -1.91 -19.72 10.80
N ASN A 87 -2.50 -18.99 9.86
CA ASN A 87 -3.69 -19.37 9.14
C ASN A 87 -3.34 -19.36 7.65
N GLY A 88 -3.23 -20.56 7.07
CA GLY A 88 -2.68 -20.83 5.74
C GLY A 88 -2.97 -19.77 4.68
N VAL A 89 -1.96 -19.58 3.83
CA VAL A 89 -1.98 -18.68 2.68
C VAL A 89 -3.34 -18.81 1.96
N PRO A 90 -4.01 -17.70 1.62
CA PRO A 90 -5.21 -17.78 0.81
C PRO A 90 -4.83 -18.46 -0.49
N ASP A 91 -5.54 -19.53 -0.83
CA ASP A 91 -5.36 -20.21 -2.10
C ASP A 91 -5.32 -19.16 -3.22
N ALA A 92 -4.42 -19.33 -4.18
CA ALA A 92 -4.41 -18.49 -5.38
C ALA A 92 -5.81 -18.49 -6.03
N ASP A 93 -6.55 -19.59 -5.89
CA ASP A 93 -7.95 -19.70 -6.28
C ASP A 93 -8.87 -18.75 -5.49
N ASP A 94 -8.77 -18.71 -4.16
CA ASP A 94 -9.58 -17.79 -3.32
C ASP A 94 -9.35 -16.32 -3.70
N SER A 95 -8.09 -15.94 -3.93
CA SER A 95 -7.75 -14.57 -4.34
C SER A 95 -8.34 -14.22 -5.71
N ARG A 96 -8.28 -15.16 -6.66
CA ARG A 96 -8.88 -15.01 -7.99
C ARG A 96 -10.41 -14.92 -7.91
N ARG A 97 -11.04 -15.73 -7.05
CA ARG A 97 -12.50 -15.75 -6.82
C ARG A 97 -13.01 -14.47 -6.18
N LEU A 98 -12.21 -13.82 -5.32
CA LEU A 98 -12.59 -12.57 -4.66
C LEU A 98 -12.26 -11.31 -5.47
N LYS A 99 -11.50 -11.42 -6.56
CA LYS A 99 -11.16 -10.28 -7.42
C LYS A 99 -12.39 -9.47 -7.89
N PRO A 100 -13.48 -10.08 -8.38
CA PRO A 100 -14.68 -9.32 -8.78
C PRO A 100 -15.34 -8.53 -7.63
N ALA A 101 -15.18 -8.97 -6.38
CA ALA A 101 -15.64 -8.22 -5.22
C ALA A 101 -14.78 -6.98 -4.96
N ILE A 102 -13.46 -7.10 -5.11
CA ILE A 102 -12.54 -5.95 -5.01
C ILE A 102 -12.83 -4.95 -6.14
N ASP A 103 -12.92 -5.41 -7.38
CA ASP A 103 -13.21 -4.56 -8.54
C ASP A 103 -14.53 -3.79 -8.35
N TYR A 104 -15.55 -4.45 -7.78
CA TYR A 104 -16.81 -3.81 -7.43
C TYR A 104 -16.62 -2.73 -6.35
N MET A 105 -15.88 -3.01 -5.29
CA MET A 105 -15.59 -2.03 -4.24
C MET A 105 -14.81 -0.83 -4.77
N GLU A 106 -13.80 -1.05 -5.60
CA GLU A 106 -12.99 0.01 -6.22
C GLU A 106 -13.78 0.86 -7.22
N LYS A 107 -14.73 0.27 -7.93
CA LYS A 107 -15.60 1.04 -8.84
C LYS A 107 -16.65 1.86 -8.08
N HIS A 108 -16.97 1.48 -6.84
CA HIS A 108 -18.14 2.01 -6.13
C HIS A 108 -17.83 2.58 -4.74
N PHE A 109 -16.55 2.77 -4.38
CA PHE A 109 -16.16 3.22 -3.04
C PHE A 109 -16.79 4.56 -2.65
N ALA A 110 -16.98 5.48 -3.61
CA ALA A 110 -17.49 6.82 -3.37
C ALA A 110 -18.98 6.84 -2.96
N ARG A 111 -19.72 5.76 -3.21
CA ARG A 111 -21.13 5.63 -2.82
C ARG A 111 -21.30 4.65 -1.67
N LYS A 112 -22.53 4.58 -1.15
CA LYS A 112 -22.89 3.56 -0.15
C LYS A 112 -22.78 2.17 -0.80
N VAL A 113 -21.92 1.33 -0.25
CA VAL A 113 -21.70 -0.05 -0.69
C VAL A 113 -22.24 -1.00 0.38
N TYR A 114 -23.17 -1.85 -0.03
CA TYR A 114 -23.76 -2.88 0.82
C TYR A 114 -23.04 -4.21 0.62
N ILE A 115 -22.79 -4.93 1.71
CA ILE A 115 -22.04 -6.19 1.67
C ILE A 115 -22.74 -7.24 0.80
N GLU A 116 -24.07 -7.22 0.78
CA GLU A 116 -24.93 -8.10 -0.02
C GLU A 116 -24.76 -7.84 -1.51
N ALA A 117 -24.48 -6.60 -1.92
CA ALA A 117 -24.21 -6.28 -3.32
C ALA A 117 -22.83 -6.76 -3.74
N VAL A 118 -21.84 -6.65 -2.84
CA VAL A 118 -20.48 -7.13 -3.10
C VAL A 118 -20.44 -8.66 -3.13
N SER A 119 -21.08 -9.34 -2.19
CA SER A 119 -21.07 -10.81 -2.14
C SER A 119 -21.76 -11.43 -3.36
N ARG A 120 -22.75 -10.74 -3.93
CA ARG A 120 -23.39 -11.12 -5.19
C ARG A 120 -22.45 -11.08 -6.40
N SER A 121 -21.44 -10.21 -6.43
CA SER A 121 -20.49 -10.18 -7.55
C SER A 121 -19.61 -11.43 -7.62
N VAL A 122 -19.57 -12.22 -6.55
CA VAL A 122 -18.81 -13.48 -6.44
C VAL A 122 -19.70 -14.68 -6.14
N ASN A 123 -21.02 -14.55 -6.29
CA ASN A 123 -22.02 -15.60 -6.06
C ASN A 123 -21.94 -16.26 -4.67
N MET A 124 -21.68 -15.47 -3.64
CA MET A 124 -21.59 -15.95 -2.25
C MET A 124 -22.63 -15.30 -1.34
N SER A 125 -23.03 -16.04 -0.30
CA SER A 125 -23.77 -15.43 0.80
C SER A 125 -22.90 -14.38 1.51
N PRO A 126 -23.47 -13.31 2.09
CA PRO A 126 -22.71 -12.28 2.78
C PRO A 126 -21.81 -12.83 3.91
N TYR A 127 -22.29 -13.88 4.60
CA TYR A 127 -21.55 -14.54 5.67
C TYR A 127 -20.32 -15.28 5.15
N HIS A 128 -20.49 -16.14 4.13
CA HIS A 128 -19.38 -16.88 3.53
C HIS A 128 -18.36 -15.93 2.91
N PHE A 129 -18.84 -14.92 2.17
CA PHE A 129 -18.00 -13.88 1.59
C PHE A 129 -17.15 -13.18 2.66
N SER A 130 -17.76 -12.69 3.74
CA SER A 130 -17.03 -11.92 4.76
C SER A 130 -15.99 -12.76 5.48
N ARG A 131 -16.29 -14.04 5.75
CA ARG A 131 -15.35 -14.98 6.37
C ARG A 131 -14.18 -15.29 5.43
N LEU A 132 -14.47 -15.60 4.16
CA LEU A 132 -13.46 -15.88 3.15
C LEU A 132 -12.58 -14.65 2.91
N PHE A 133 -13.19 -13.48 2.71
CA PHE A 133 -12.48 -12.22 2.47
C PHE A 133 -11.56 -11.86 3.63
N LYS A 134 -12.01 -11.98 4.88
CA LYS A 134 -11.16 -11.71 6.05
C LYS A 134 -10.00 -12.70 6.15
N ARG A 135 -10.23 -13.99 5.86
CA ARG A 135 -9.16 -14.99 5.79
C ARG A 135 -8.16 -14.63 4.68
N THR A 136 -8.65 -14.20 3.53
CA THR A 136 -7.84 -13.94 2.34
C THR A 136 -7.01 -12.66 2.44
N PHE A 137 -7.61 -11.57 2.92
CA PHE A 137 -6.98 -10.24 2.93
C PHE A 137 -6.56 -9.77 4.34
N GLY A 138 -6.73 -10.62 5.36
CA GLY A 138 -6.40 -10.32 6.76
C GLY A 138 -7.36 -9.36 7.46
N LEU A 139 -8.34 -8.79 6.72
CA LEU A 139 -9.20 -7.73 7.22
C LEU A 139 -10.63 -7.84 6.67
N PRO A 140 -11.67 -7.45 7.43
CA PRO A 140 -13.05 -7.55 6.98
C PRO A 140 -13.35 -6.66 5.75
N PRO A 141 -14.30 -7.06 4.88
CA PRO A 141 -14.71 -6.30 3.69
C PRO A 141 -14.96 -4.80 3.92
N VAL A 142 -15.65 -4.45 5.01
CA VAL A 142 -15.96 -3.06 5.35
C VAL A 142 -14.70 -2.26 5.66
N ARG A 143 -13.74 -2.85 6.38
CA ARG A 143 -12.45 -2.22 6.67
C ARG A 143 -11.61 -2.07 5.39
N TYR A 144 -11.70 -3.02 4.47
CA TYR A 144 -11.05 -2.95 3.16
C TYR A 144 -11.59 -1.79 2.33
N LEU A 145 -12.92 -1.67 2.25
CA LEU A 145 -13.57 -0.56 1.57
C LEU A 145 -13.10 0.78 2.14
N THR A 146 -13.03 0.89 3.47
CA THR A 146 -12.51 2.10 4.10
C THR A 146 -11.05 2.38 3.73
N ARG A 147 -10.19 1.35 3.63
CA ARG A 147 -8.81 1.50 3.15
C ARG A 147 -8.77 2.02 1.71
N ILE A 148 -9.60 1.49 0.81
CA ILE A 148 -9.72 2.01 -0.57
C ILE A 148 -10.06 3.50 -0.54
N ARG A 149 -11.04 3.90 0.28
CA ARG A 149 -11.47 5.31 0.39
C ARG A 149 -10.35 6.22 0.88
N VAL A 150 -9.58 5.80 1.89
CA VAL A 150 -8.41 6.55 2.39
C VAL A 150 -7.33 6.68 1.31
N GLU A 151 -7.05 5.62 0.55
CA GLU A 151 -6.09 5.68 -0.56
C GLU A 151 -6.52 6.66 -1.65
N GLN A 152 -7.81 6.72 -1.98
CA GLN A 152 -8.31 7.74 -2.91
C GLN A 152 -8.24 9.13 -2.31
N ALA A 153 -8.50 9.29 -1.00
CA ALA A 153 -8.39 10.57 -0.32
C ALA A 153 -6.95 11.11 -0.37
N LYS A 154 -5.93 10.26 -0.13
CA LYS A 154 -4.52 10.64 -0.25
C LYS A 154 -4.22 11.24 -1.63
N ARG A 155 -4.71 10.61 -2.71
CA ARG A 155 -4.52 11.10 -4.09
C ARG A 155 -5.18 12.46 -4.32
N LEU A 156 -6.39 12.66 -3.79
CA LEU A 156 -7.11 13.92 -3.92
C LEU A 156 -6.52 15.04 -3.05
N LEU A 157 -5.98 14.72 -1.87
CA LEU A 157 -5.37 15.70 -0.96
C LEU A 157 -4.14 16.39 -1.54
N ILE A 158 -3.49 15.79 -2.54
CA ILE A 158 -2.37 16.40 -3.28
C ILE A 158 -2.83 17.65 -4.05
N ARG A 159 -4.12 17.73 -4.41
CA ARG A 159 -4.71 18.89 -5.09
C ARG A 159 -5.14 19.94 -4.07
N ARG A 160 -4.49 21.12 -4.05
CA ARG A 160 -4.72 22.18 -3.02
C ARG A 160 -6.05 22.91 -3.16
N ASP A 161 -6.64 22.90 -4.34
CA ASP A 161 -7.88 23.60 -4.68
C ASP A 161 -9.13 22.94 -4.10
N MET A 162 -9.04 21.68 -3.64
CA MET A 162 -10.17 20.95 -3.10
C MET A 162 -10.24 21.06 -1.56
N PRO A 163 -11.35 21.56 -0.99
CA PRO A 163 -11.59 21.52 0.45
C PRO A 163 -11.52 20.08 1.01
N ILE A 164 -11.06 19.91 2.26
CA ILE A 164 -10.94 18.59 2.89
C ILE A 164 -12.31 17.91 3.00
N THR A 165 -13.36 18.70 3.28
CA THR A 165 -14.75 18.26 3.29
C THR A 165 -15.17 17.65 1.96
N GLU A 166 -14.85 18.31 0.85
CA GLU A 166 -15.14 17.81 -0.49
C GLU A 166 -14.34 16.55 -0.82
N VAL A 167 -13.09 16.45 -0.38
CA VAL A 167 -12.30 15.22 -0.50
C VAL A 167 -12.99 14.05 0.22
N ALA A 168 -13.43 14.27 1.47
CA ALA A 168 -14.10 13.25 2.26
C ALA A 168 -15.38 12.76 1.56
N GLU A 169 -16.20 13.69 1.07
CA GLU A 169 -17.44 13.39 0.35
C GLU A 169 -17.19 12.62 -0.94
N ARG A 170 -16.23 13.06 -1.77
CA ARG A 170 -15.86 12.36 -3.02
C ARG A 170 -15.28 10.97 -2.77
N CYS A 171 -14.70 10.74 -1.59
CA CYS A 171 -14.23 9.43 -1.16
C CYS A 171 -15.32 8.59 -0.49
N GLY A 172 -16.57 9.06 -0.40
CA GLY A 172 -17.69 8.31 0.14
C GLY A 172 -17.75 8.29 1.68
N PHE A 173 -17.10 9.23 2.34
CA PHE A 173 -17.29 9.48 3.77
C PHE A 173 -18.45 10.43 3.99
N CYS A 174 -19.44 10.00 4.77
CA CYS A 174 -20.60 10.81 5.14
C CYS A 174 -20.39 11.63 6.43
N ASN A 175 -19.30 11.40 7.15
CA ASN A 175 -19.00 12.06 8.41
C ASN A 175 -17.52 12.47 8.43
N LEU A 176 -17.27 13.77 8.53
CA LEU A 176 -15.93 14.34 8.52
C LEU A 176 -15.10 13.91 9.74
N ASN A 177 -15.70 13.86 10.94
CA ASN A 177 -15.01 13.42 12.15
C ASN A 177 -14.58 11.95 12.04
N TYR A 178 -15.42 11.11 11.42
CA TYR A 178 -15.05 9.72 11.15
C TYR A 178 -13.94 9.61 10.10
N PHE A 179 -14.01 10.41 9.04
CA PHE A 179 -12.95 10.50 8.04
C PHE A 179 -11.62 10.90 8.66
N ASP A 180 -11.56 12.00 9.41
CA ASP A 180 -10.35 12.49 10.07
C ASP A 180 -9.74 11.44 10.99
N LYS A 181 -10.59 10.79 11.81
CA LYS A 181 -10.16 9.72 12.72
C LYS A 181 -9.53 8.56 11.95
N VAL A 182 -10.22 8.02 10.95
CA VAL A 182 -9.74 6.85 10.22
C VAL A 182 -8.53 7.18 9.35
N PHE A 183 -8.50 8.36 8.74
CA PHE A 183 -7.36 8.82 7.96
C PHE A 183 -6.11 8.92 8.86
N LYS A 184 -6.25 9.51 10.05
CA LYS A 184 -5.16 9.58 11.03
C LYS A 184 -4.71 8.20 11.51
N GLU A 185 -5.65 7.30 11.79
CA GLU A 185 -5.35 5.91 12.18
C GLU A 185 -4.54 5.16 11.11
N GLN A 186 -4.87 5.35 9.82
CA GLN A 186 -4.21 4.63 8.72
C GLN A 186 -2.93 5.31 8.20
N CYS A 187 -2.86 6.64 8.24
CA CYS A 187 -1.77 7.41 7.65
C CYS A 187 -0.84 8.06 8.67
N GLY A 188 -1.15 7.97 9.98
CA GLY A 188 -0.37 8.61 11.06
C GLY A 188 -0.54 10.14 11.17
N PHE A 189 -1.18 10.77 10.19
CA PHE A 189 -1.40 12.21 10.10
C PHE A 189 -2.87 12.51 9.82
N THR A 190 -3.37 13.65 10.27
CA THR A 190 -4.68 14.15 9.81
C THR A 190 -4.63 14.50 8.32
N PRO A 191 -5.78 14.57 7.62
CA PRO A 191 -5.82 14.97 6.21
C PRO A 191 -5.16 16.33 5.93
N LEU A 192 -5.31 17.28 6.86
CA LEU A 192 -4.71 18.61 6.76
C LEU A 192 -3.18 18.55 6.90
N GLU A 193 -2.68 17.83 7.91
CA GLU A 193 -1.24 17.63 8.11
C GLU A 193 -0.61 16.90 6.92
N TYR A 194 -1.29 15.86 6.41
CA TYR A 194 -0.88 15.13 5.21
C TYR A 194 -0.73 16.06 4.01
N ARG A 195 -1.74 16.89 3.72
CA ARG A 195 -1.67 17.87 2.63
C ARG A 195 -0.51 18.84 2.80
N LYS A 196 -0.31 19.39 4.00
CA LYS A 196 0.78 20.35 4.27
C LYS A 196 2.16 19.73 4.03
N ARG A 197 2.33 18.45 4.39
CA ARG A 197 3.61 17.75 4.30
C ARG A 197 3.96 17.31 2.87
N PHE A 198 2.99 16.82 2.11
CA PHE A 198 3.23 16.20 0.81
C PHE A 198 2.95 17.12 -0.39
N VAL A 199 2.46 18.34 -0.14
CA VAL A 199 2.30 19.34 -1.19
C VAL A 199 3.16 20.56 -0.84
N PRO A 200 4.34 20.74 -1.46
CA PRO A 200 5.21 21.88 -1.18
C PRO A 200 4.48 23.22 -1.39
N GLY A 201 4.87 24.25 -0.62
CA GLY A 201 4.29 25.58 -0.74
C GLY A 201 4.48 26.15 -2.15
N ARG A 202 3.52 26.94 -2.65
CA ARG A 202 3.70 27.71 -3.91
C ARG A 202 4.97 28.60 -3.89
N GLU A 203 5.53 28.87 -2.71
CA GLU A 203 6.72 29.69 -2.48
C GLU A 203 8.05 28.90 -2.59
N GLU A 204 8.05 27.58 -2.35
CA GLU A 204 9.28 26.76 -2.41
C GLU A 204 9.62 26.32 -3.84
N ALA A 205 8.62 26.21 -4.72
CA ALA A 205 8.80 25.89 -6.14
C ALA A 205 9.42 27.05 -6.97
N ARG A 206 9.68 28.21 -6.36
CA ARG A 206 10.29 29.40 -7.00
C ARG A 206 11.75 29.63 -6.63
N ARG A 207 12.36 28.82 -5.77
CA ARG A 207 13.81 28.93 -5.51
C ARG A 207 14.55 28.20 -6.64
N PRO A 208 15.38 28.88 -7.45
CA PRO A 208 16.29 28.18 -8.33
C PRO A 208 17.25 27.39 -7.44
N THR A 209 17.40 26.10 -7.72
CA THR A 209 18.48 25.29 -7.17
C THR A 209 19.79 25.94 -7.60
N ILE A 210 20.57 26.39 -6.61
CA ILE A 210 21.95 26.86 -6.79
C ILE A 210 22.85 25.63 -6.91
#